data_AF-A0A3C0E0S1-F1
#
_entry.id   AF-A0A3C0E0S1-F1
#
_cell.length_a   1.000
_cell.length_b   1.000
_cell.length_c   1.000
_cell.angle_alpha   90.00
_cell.angle_beta   90.00
_cell.angle_gamma   90.00
#
_symmetry.space_group_name_H-M   'P 1'
#
loop_
_entity.id
_entity.type
_entity.pdbx_description
1 polymer ?
#
loop_
_entity_poly.entity_id
_entity_poly.type
_entity_poly.pdbx_seq_one_letter_code
_entity_poly.pdbx_strand_id
1 'polypeptide(L)'
;MLDGAPVACLIEDYLVWEIDTWPVSGEEYGTWTLGGSVGVDANGPVSCVDEGLIDPNVFCPGVYAPVCGCDGVTYSNSCVATHSGGVTSWDEGVCATDAGCMCPWACNFDDQATSEDGSCDFLSCAGCTYAWSSNYDPEALYDDGSCIEYLVDDLCQADMNGDGSVSTADLLQFLTAFGEECD
;
A
#
# COMPACT_ATOMS: atom_id res chain seq x y z
N MET A 1 15.81 -7.33 12.65
CA MET A 1 15.25 -7.87 13.91
C MET A 1 13.91 -7.21 14.10
N LEU A 2 12.84 -7.87 13.66
CA LEU A 2 11.46 -7.41 13.70
C LEU A 2 10.66 -8.38 14.60
N ASP A 3 11.09 -8.53 15.85
CA ASP A 3 10.33 -9.31 16.83
C ASP A 3 9.39 -8.35 17.56
N GLY A 4 8.16 -8.18 17.04
CA GLY A 4 7.08 -7.50 17.76
C GLY A 4 6.15 -6.58 16.98
N ALA A 5 6.35 -6.37 15.66
CA ALA A 5 5.33 -5.69 14.86
C ALA A 5 4.15 -6.66 14.62
N PRO A 6 2.88 -6.22 14.75
CA PRO A 6 1.76 -7.03 14.33
C PRO A 6 1.94 -7.41 12.85
N VAL A 7 1.53 -8.64 12.47
CA VAL A 7 1.75 -9.20 11.11
C VAL A 7 1.23 -8.25 10.01
N ALA A 8 0.26 -7.41 10.32
CA ALA A 8 -0.32 -6.38 9.45
C ALA A 8 0.63 -5.20 9.09
N CYS A 9 1.73 -5.02 9.81
CA CYS A 9 2.70 -3.93 9.56
C CYS A 9 4.00 -4.41 8.93
N LEU A 10 4.07 -5.69 8.60
CA LEU A 10 5.08 -6.18 7.68
C LEU A 10 4.65 -5.68 6.31
N ILE A 11 5.41 -4.72 5.78
CA ILE A 11 5.45 -4.45 4.34
C ILE A 11 5.93 -5.77 3.74
N GLU A 12 5.01 -6.67 3.37
CA GLU A 12 5.34 -7.83 2.54
C GLU A 12 5.75 -7.28 1.19
N ASP A 13 7.04 -6.98 1.13
CA ASP A 13 7.81 -6.59 -0.04
C ASP A 13 7.45 -5.25 -0.67
N TYR A 14 8.51 -4.58 -1.11
CA TYR A 14 8.46 -3.75 -2.30
C TYR A 14 7.51 -4.41 -3.33
N LEU A 15 6.31 -3.86 -3.50
CA LEU A 15 5.55 -4.03 -4.72
C LEU A 15 6.35 -3.32 -5.82
N VAL A 16 7.37 -4.01 -6.34
CA VAL A 16 7.81 -3.80 -7.71
C VAL A 16 6.66 -4.32 -8.56
N TRP A 17 5.88 -3.37 -9.05
CA TRP A 17 4.96 -3.56 -10.16
C TRP A 17 5.80 -3.98 -11.36
N GLU A 18 6.11 -5.26 -11.52
CA GLU A 18 6.24 -5.78 -12.89
C GLU A 18 4.82 -5.96 -13.40
N ILE A 19 4.28 -4.86 -13.93
CA ILE A 19 3.17 -4.92 -14.89
C ILE A 19 3.72 -5.73 -16.06
N ASP A 20 3.47 -7.03 -16.09
CA ASP A 20 3.75 -7.84 -17.27
C ASP A 20 2.66 -7.52 -18.31
N THR A 21 2.93 -6.52 -19.14
CA THR A 21 1.99 -6.08 -20.17
C THR A 21 1.90 -7.09 -21.32
N TRP A 22 0.79 -7.86 -21.36
CA TRP A 22 -0.03 -8.26 -22.54
C TRP A 22 0.60 -9.18 -23.64
N PRO A 23 -0.18 -9.78 -24.58
CA PRO A 23 -1.35 -10.67 -24.43
C PRO A 23 -1.28 -11.91 -25.36
N VAL A 24 -1.99 -13.00 -25.04
CA VAL A 24 -2.58 -13.89 -26.06
C VAL A 24 -3.77 -14.65 -25.47
N SER A 25 -4.94 -14.48 -26.10
CA SER A 25 -6.17 -15.28 -25.95
C SER A 25 -7.19 -14.98 -24.84
N GLY A 26 -7.38 -13.73 -24.45
CA GLY A 26 -8.74 -13.18 -24.20
C GLY A 26 -9.66 -13.84 -23.16
N GLU A 27 -9.16 -14.68 -22.26
CA GLU A 27 -9.81 -15.05 -20.99
C GLU A 27 -8.70 -15.25 -19.96
N GLU A 28 -8.76 -14.53 -18.83
CA GLU A 28 -7.79 -14.67 -17.76
C GLU A 28 -8.49 -15.29 -16.54
N TYR A 29 -8.11 -16.53 -16.19
CA TYR A 29 -8.40 -17.15 -14.90
C TYR A 29 -7.06 -17.36 -14.19
N GLY A 30 -6.71 -16.43 -13.31
CA GLY A 30 -5.56 -16.57 -12.41
C GLY A 30 -6.04 -16.80 -10.98
N THR A 31 -5.59 -17.87 -10.34
CA THR A 31 -5.71 -18.06 -8.89
C THR A 31 -4.46 -17.46 -8.24
N TRP A 32 -4.64 -16.64 -7.20
CA TRP A 32 -3.52 -16.12 -6.40
C TRP A 32 -3.55 -16.76 -5.01
N THR A 33 -2.36 -17.03 -4.48
CA THR A 33 -2.17 -17.60 -3.14
C THR A 33 -1.34 -16.62 -2.32
N LEU A 34 -1.94 -16.06 -1.26
CA LEU A 34 -1.24 -15.36 -0.18
C LEU A 34 -1.35 -16.25 1.05
N GLY A 35 -0.22 -16.58 1.68
CA GLY A 35 -0.22 -17.34 2.95
C GLY A 35 -0.81 -18.76 2.93
N GLY A 36 -1.04 -19.37 1.77
CA GLY A 36 -1.52 -20.77 1.66
C GLY A 36 -3.04 -20.98 1.70
N SER A 37 -3.86 -19.92 1.54
CA SER A 37 -5.29 -20.04 1.25
C SER A 37 -5.60 -19.52 -0.16
N VAL A 38 -6.49 -20.22 -0.87
CA VAL A 38 -7.00 -19.86 -2.20
C VAL A 38 -7.94 -18.67 -2.06
N GLY A 39 -7.63 -17.53 -2.70
CA GLY A 39 -8.54 -16.39 -2.84
C GLY A 39 -9.30 -16.41 -4.17
N VAL A 40 -10.58 -15.99 -4.15
CA VAL A 40 -11.42 -15.75 -5.33
C VAL A 40 -11.37 -14.26 -5.74
N ASP A 41 -11.70 -13.96 -6.99
CA ASP A 41 -11.49 -12.66 -7.64
C ASP A 41 -12.41 -11.52 -7.16
N ALA A 42 -11.86 -10.30 -7.24
CA ALA A 42 -12.37 -9.06 -6.66
C ALA A 42 -13.32 -8.30 -7.61
N ASN A 43 -14.58 -8.76 -7.75
CA ASN A 43 -15.65 -7.94 -8.34
C ASN A 43 -16.92 -7.80 -7.48
N GLY A 44 -16.77 -8.00 -6.17
CA GLY A 44 -17.64 -7.40 -5.17
C GLY A 44 -16.81 -7.10 -3.92
N PRO A 45 -17.26 -6.24 -3.00
CA PRO A 45 -16.83 -6.42 -1.62
C PRO A 45 -17.18 -7.88 -1.32
N VAL A 46 -16.19 -8.74 -1.06
CA VAL A 46 -16.47 -10.07 -0.53
C VAL A 46 -16.98 -9.78 0.88
N SER A 47 -18.26 -9.44 0.98
CA SER A 47 -18.93 -9.32 2.25
C SER A 47 -18.78 -10.68 2.87
N CYS A 48 -18.03 -10.77 3.95
CA CYS A 48 -17.81 -12.00 4.69
C CYS A 48 -19.10 -12.46 5.43
N VAL A 49 -20.23 -11.86 5.08
CA VAL A 49 -21.60 -12.19 5.48
C VAL A 49 -22.25 -12.98 4.36
N ASP A 50 -22.62 -14.22 4.67
CA ASP A 50 -23.40 -15.11 3.83
C ASP A 50 -24.83 -15.19 4.38
N GLU A 51 -25.79 -14.60 3.67
CA GLU A 51 -27.21 -14.63 4.03
C GLU A 51 -27.78 -16.06 4.11
N GLY A 52 -27.18 -17.02 3.39
CA GLY A 52 -27.58 -18.42 3.43
C GLY A 52 -27.28 -19.13 4.75
N LEU A 53 -26.38 -18.59 5.56
CA LEU A 53 -26.06 -19.11 6.91
C LEU A 53 -27.04 -18.61 7.98
N ILE A 54 -27.76 -17.52 7.70
CA ILE A 54 -28.73 -16.92 8.62
C ILE A 54 -29.96 -17.84 8.70
N ASP A 55 -30.14 -18.50 9.85
CA ASP A 55 -31.28 -19.35 10.13
C ASP A 55 -31.92 -19.00 11.48
N PRO A 56 -33.09 -18.34 11.48
CA PRO A 56 -33.79 -17.95 12.70
C PRO A 56 -34.34 -19.15 13.50
N ASN A 57 -34.30 -20.37 12.96
CA ASN A 57 -34.72 -21.59 13.66
C ASN A 57 -33.57 -22.27 14.41
N VAL A 58 -32.32 -21.85 14.19
CA VAL A 58 -31.19 -22.38 14.94
C VAL A 58 -31.22 -21.84 16.37
N PHE A 59 -31.24 -22.76 17.33
CA PHE A 59 -31.16 -22.39 18.74
C PHE A 59 -29.69 -22.32 19.18
N CYS A 60 -29.18 -21.11 19.32
CA CYS A 60 -27.84 -20.90 19.86
C CYS A 60 -27.84 -20.99 21.40
N PRO A 61 -26.87 -21.71 22.01
CA PRO A 61 -26.70 -21.70 23.45
C PRO A 61 -26.50 -20.28 23.99
N GLY A 62 -27.06 -19.97 25.15
CA GLY A 62 -26.87 -18.69 25.86
C GLY A 62 -25.50 -18.55 26.53
N VAL A 63 -24.46 -19.20 25.99
CA VAL A 63 -23.09 -19.09 26.50
C VAL A 63 -22.52 -17.77 26.03
N TYR A 64 -21.94 -17.01 26.95
CA TYR A 64 -21.25 -15.77 26.63
C TYR A 64 -19.76 -16.06 26.38
N ALA A 65 -19.39 -16.09 25.11
CA ALA A 65 -18.04 -16.31 24.61
C ALA A 65 -17.87 -15.44 23.36
N PRO A 66 -17.72 -14.12 23.53
CA PRO A 66 -17.93 -13.16 22.44
C PRO A 66 -16.94 -13.37 21.31
N VAL A 67 -17.38 -13.02 20.10
CA VAL A 67 -16.55 -13.03 18.89
C VAL A 67 -16.75 -11.72 18.13
N CYS A 68 -15.69 -11.22 17.51
CA CYS A 68 -15.77 -10.10 16.59
C CYS A 68 -15.91 -10.64 15.17
N GLY A 69 -17.08 -10.43 14.58
CA GLY A 69 -17.30 -10.79 13.19
C GLY A 69 -16.46 -9.94 12.25
N CYS A 70 -16.11 -10.50 11.10
CA CYS A 70 -15.45 -9.77 10.02
C CYS A 70 -16.28 -8.59 9.46
N ASP A 71 -17.56 -8.50 9.83
CA ASP A 71 -18.45 -7.36 9.60
C ASP A 71 -18.25 -6.24 10.63
N GLY A 72 -17.30 -6.38 11.56
CA GLY A 72 -17.02 -5.45 12.65
C GLY A 72 -18.07 -5.49 13.77
N VAL A 73 -18.96 -6.48 13.79
CA VAL A 73 -20.01 -6.61 14.81
C VAL A 73 -19.62 -7.63 15.87
N THR A 74 -19.81 -7.25 17.14
CA THR A 74 -19.61 -8.18 18.25
C THR A 74 -20.83 -9.07 18.43
N TYR A 75 -20.60 -10.38 18.39
CA TYR A 75 -21.61 -11.39 18.67
C TYR A 75 -21.37 -12.03 20.04
N SER A 76 -22.44 -12.45 20.70
CA SER A 76 -22.37 -13.05 22.06
C SER A 76 -21.64 -14.39 22.09
N ASN A 77 -21.68 -15.12 20.97
CA ASN A 77 -20.89 -16.30 20.71
C ASN A 77 -20.82 -16.62 19.21
N SER A 78 -19.96 -17.57 18.85
CA SER A 78 -19.77 -18.02 17.47
C SER A 78 -21.04 -18.55 16.80
N CYS A 79 -21.93 -19.23 17.53
CA CYS A 79 -23.21 -19.69 16.96
C CYS A 79 -24.07 -18.51 16.50
N VAL A 80 -24.18 -17.46 17.32
CA VAL A 80 -24.95 -16.26 16.97
C VAL A 80 -24.28 -15.51 15.80
N ALA A 81 -22.95 -15.44 15.76
CA ALA A 81 -22.21 -14.86 14.63
C ALA A 81 -22.55 -15.55 13.31
N THR A 82 -22.51 -16.88 13.27
CA THR A 82 -22.81 -17.66 12.07
C THR A 82 -24.30 -17.62 11.70
N HIS A 83 -25.20 -17.94 12.63
CA HIS A 83 -26.60 -18.22 12.31
C HIS A 83 -27.56 -17.05 12.48
N SER A 84 -27.16 -16.00 13.19
CA SER A 84 -27.94 -14.76 13.27
C SER A 84 -27.28 -13.63 12.48
N GLY A 85 -25.94 -13.59 12.42
CA GLY A 85 -25.17 -12.59 11.67
C GLY A 85 -24.78 -12.99 10.26
N GLY A 86 -24.80 -14.29 9.93
CA GLY A 86 -24.33 -14.78 8.62
C GLY A 86 -22.82 -14.70 8.44
N VAL A 87 -22.07 -14.43 9.50
CA VAL A 87 -20.63 -14.12 9.43
C VAL A 87 -19.82 -15.41 9.20
N THR A 88 -18.94 -15.39 8.20
CA THR A 88 -18.12 -16.54 7.77
C THR A 88 -16.75 -16.62 8.45
N SER A 89 -16.27 -15.53 9.06
CA SER A 89 -15.03 -15.47 9.82
C SER A 89 -15.13 -14.52 11.01
N TRP A 90 -14.44 -14.83 12.10
CA TRP A 90 -14.44 -14.00 13.32
C TRP A 90 -13.18 -14.23 14.15
N ASP A 91 -12.82 -13.23 14.92
CA ASP A 91 -11.79 -13.32 15.97
C ASP A 91 -12.42 -13.52 17.35
N GLU A 92 -11.69 -14.14 18.27
CA GLU A 92 -12.15 -14.32 19.66
C GLU A 92 -12.15 -12.98 20.42
N GLY A 93 -13.23 -12.71 21.16
CA GLY A 93 -13.40 -11.50 21.95
C GLY A 93 -14.45 -10.55 21.39
N VAL A 94 -14.60 -9.38 22.02
CA VAL A 94 -15.42 -8.30 21.46
C VAL A 94 -14.64 -7.58 20.37
N CYS A 95 -15.32 -6.96 19.41
CA CYS A 95 -14.65 -6.09 18.44
C CYS A 95 -13.95 -4.94 19.15
N ALA A 96 -12.76 -4.60 18.67
CA ALA A 96 -12.04 -3.45 19.15
C ALA A 96 -12.89 -2.20 18.93
N THR A 97 -13.10 -1.44 20.00
CA THR A 97 -13.77 -0.13 19.94
C THR A 97 -12.81 0.98 19.51
N ASP A 98 -11.52 0.75 19.71
CA ASP A 98 -10.42 1.62 19.34
C ASP A 98 -9.66 0.93 18.20
N ALA A 99 -10.31 0.82 17.04
CA ALA A 99 -9.72 0.28 15.82
C ALA A 99 -9.11 1.44 15.02
N GLY A 100 -7.93 1.22 14.45
CA GLY A 100 -7.19 2.22 13.70
C GLY A 100 -5.86 1.65 13.21
N CYS A 101 -5.05 2.48 12.54
CA CYS A 101 -3.77 2.01 12.06
C CYS A 101 -2.76 1.85 13.20
N MET A 102 -2.37 0.61 13.51
CA MET A 102 -1.35 0.31 14.53
C MET A 102 0.08 0.29 13.93
N CYS A 103 0.25 0.59 12.64
CA CYS A 103 1.56 0.59 11.98
C CYS A 103 2.35 1.89 12.23
N PRO A 104 3.48 1.86 12.96
CA PRO A 104 4.22 3.08 13.33
C PRO A 104 4.83 3.85 12.16
N TRP A 105 4.89 3.24 10.97
CA TRP A 105 5.41 3.85 9.75
C TRP A 105 4.32 4.35 8.81
N ALA A 106 3.04 4.15 9.13
CA ALA A 106 1.94 4.72 8.38
C ALA A 106 1.77 6.21 8.71
N CYS A 107 1.28 6.96 7.73
CA CYS A 107 0.99 8.38 7.82
C CYS A 107 -0.17 8.69 8.78
N ASN A 108 -1.05 7.74 9.02
CA ASN A 108 -2.19 7.83 9.93
C ASN A 108 -2.06 6.89 11.14
N PHE A 109 -0.85 6.59 11.59
CA PHE A 109 -0.61 5.81 12.80
C PHE A 109 -1.41 6.37 14.00
N ASP A 110 -2.15 5.48 14.66
CA ASP A 110 -2.93 5.74 15.86
C ASP A 110 -2.33 4.96 17.04
N ASP A 111 -1.75 5.68 17.99
CA ASP A 111 -1.12 5.08 19.17
C ASP A 111 -2.14 4.57 20.22
N GLN A 112 -3.43 4.89 20.05
CA GLN A 112 -4.52 4.37 20.86
C GLN A 112 -5.20 3.16 20.20
N ALA A 113 -4.88 2.84 18.94
CA ALA A 113 -5.46 1.68 18.27
C ALA A 113 -5.04 0.37 18.96
N THR A 114 -6.04 -0.45 19.24
CA THR A 114 -5.89 -1.78 19.87
C THR A 114 -6.11 -2.93 18.89
N SER A 115 -6.57 -2.61 17.68
CA SER A 115 -6.71 -3.53 16.55
C SER A 115 -6.50 -2.79 15.24
N GLU A 116 -5.82 -3.44 14.31
CA GLU A 116 -5.69 -2.98 12.94
C GLU A 116 -7.02 -3.09 12.22
N ASP A 117 -7.45 -2.02 11.56
CA ASP A 117 -8.69 -1.96 10.78
C ASP A 117 -8.44 -1.89 9.26
N GLY A 118 -7.18 -2.01 8.84
CA GLY A 118 -6.78 -1.88 7.44
C GLY A 118 -6.83 -0.45 6.90
N SER A 119 -7.00 0.56 7.76
CA SER A 119 -7.00 1.97 7.37
C SER A 119 -5.60 2.55 7.15
N CYS A 120 -4.53 1.80 7.42
CA CYS A 120 -3.15 2.30 7.32
C CYS A 120 -2.85 2.90 5.93
N ASP A 121 -2.54 4.18 5.94
CA ASP A 121 -2.14 4.95 4.77
C ASP A 121 -0.63 5.14 4.80
N PHE A 122 0.05 4.61 3.79
CA PHE A 122 1.51 4.67 3.68
C PHE A 122 2.00 5.69 2.65
N LEU A 123 1.09 6.30 1.89
CA LEU A 123 1.44 7.11 0.73
C LEU A 123 1.08 8.59 0.89
N SER A 124 0.10 8.94 1.73
CA SER A 124 -0.31 10.36 1.84
C SER A 124 0.76 11.30 2.41
N CYS A 125 1.72 10.76 3.15
CA CYS A 125 2.88 11.47 3.66
C CYS A 125 4.19 11.04 2.97
N ALA A 126 4.09 10.30 1.87
CA ALA A 126 5.22 9.93 1.04
C ALA A 126 5.38 10.97 -0.08
N GLY A 127 6.60 11.45 -0.29
CA GLY A 127 6.90 12.48 -1.27
C GLY A 127 8.36 12.89 -1.20
N CYS A 128 8.80 13.81 -2.06
CA CYS A 128 10.21 14.17 -2.08
C CYS A 128 10.63 14.93 -0.81
N THR A 129 11.51 14.34 -0.01
CA THR A 129 11.95 14.94 1.27
C THR A 129 13.18 15.84 1.14
N TYR A 130 13.77 15.93 -0.05
CA TYR A 130 14.98 16.70 -0.30
C TYR A 130 14.66 18.16 -0.62
N ALA A 131 14.95 19.06 0.32
CA ALA A 131 14.71 20.51 0.19
C ALA A 131 15.38 21.19 -1.02
N TRP A 132 16.35 20.53 -1.64
CA TRP A 132 17.06 20.99 -2.84
C TRP A 132 16.46 20.43 -4.15
N SER A 133 15.41 19.61 -4.08
CA SER A 133 14.69 19.08 -5.23
C SER A 133 13.59 20.04 -5.71
N SER A 134 13.31 20.03 -7.02
CA SER A 134 12.28 20.89 -7.62
C SER A 134 10.85 20.52 -7.22
N ASN A 135 10.61 19.25 -6.88
CA ASN A 135 9.33 18.76 -6.36
C ASN A 135 9.40 18.43 -4.87
N TYR A 136 10.28 19.11 -4.12
CA TYR A 136 10.31 19.02 -2.67
C TYR A 136 8.92 19.22 -2.07
N ASP A 137 8.52 18.27 -1.23
CA ASP A 137 7.27 18.32 -0.48
C ASP A 137 7.58 18.51 1.01
N PRO A 138 7.21 19.67 1.61
CA PRO A 138 7.42 19.91 3.03
C PRO A 138 6.49 19.11 3.95
N GLU A 139 5.41 18.52 3.42
CA GLU A 139 4.49 17.65 4.17
C GLU A 139 4.90 16.17 4.11
N ALA A 140 5.84 15.81 3.24
CA ALA A 140 6.39 14.46 3.16
C ALA A 140 7.23 14.12 4.40
N LEU A 141 6.92 12.99 5.02
CA LEU A 141 7.66 12.41 6.13
C LEU A 141 8.72 11.41 5.64
N TYR A 142 8.50 10.79 4.49
CA TYR A 142 9.37 9.77 3.92
C TYR A 142 9.54 9.97 2.42
N ASP A 143 10.74 9.67 1.93
CA ASP A 143 11.07 9.75 0.52
C ASP A 143 10.47 8.59 -0.27
N ASP A 144 9.64 8.90 -1.26
CA ASP A 144 9.00 7.91 -2.15
C ASP A 144 9.81 7.67 -3.43
N GLY A 145 11.01 8.24 -3.54
CA GLY A 145 11.83 8.18 -4.74
C GLY A 145 11.30 9.04 -5.89
N SER A 146 10.24 9.84 -5.68
CA SER A 146 9.74 10.79 -6.67
C SER A 146 10.62 12.03 -6.80
N CYS A 147 11.60 12.22 -5.90
CA CYS A 147 12.50 13.35 -5.97
C CYS A 147 13.08 13.49 -7.36
N ILE A 148 12.73 14.59 -8.00
CA ILE A 148 13.40 15.09 -9.16
C ILE A 148 14.72 15.62 -8.60
N GLU A 149 15.73 14.74 -8.54
CA GLU A 149 17.08 15.23 -8.74
C GLU A 149 17.02 16.16 -9.94
N TYR A 150 17.80 17.23 -9.94
CA TYR A 150 18.03 17.97 -11.15
C TYR A 150 18.61 16.99 -12.20
N LEU A 151 17.76 16.22 -12.87
CA LEU A 151 17.89 15.79 -14.24
C LEU A 151 17.69 17.06 -15.04
N VAL A 152 18.66 17.96 -14.87
CA VAL A 152 19.30 18.49 -16.05
C VAL A 152 19.80 17.23 -16.77
N ASP A 153 19.02 16.80 -17.75
CA ASP A 153 19.47 16.07 -18.93
C ASP A 153 20.51 16.96 -19.67
N ASP A 154 21.56 17.31 -18.93
CA ASP A 154 22.59 18.34 -19.18
C ASP A 154 23.74 18.25 -18.13
N LEU A 155 23.74 17.24 -17.23
CA LEU A 155 24.78 17.08 -16.18
C LEU A 155 26.02 16.31 -16.61
N CYS A 156 26.36 16.39 -17.87
CA CYS A 156 27.76 16.61 -18.13
C CYS A 156 27.93 18.11 -18.34
N GLN A 157 28.66 18.78 -17.43
CA GLN A 157 29.03 20.20 -17.54
C GLN A 157 29.75 20.57 -18.86
N ALA A 158 29.98 19.58 -19.73
CA ALA A 158 30.62 19.67 -21.02
C ALA A 158 29.70 19.28 -22.19
N ASP A 159 28.41 18.96 -21.98
CA ASP A 159 27.41 18.99 -23.06
C ASP A 159 27.06 20.47 -23.28
N MET A 160 27.58 21.01 -24.36
CA MET A 160 27.43 22.43 -24.67
C MET A 160 26.26 22.69 -25.60
N ASN A 161 25.71 21.63 -26.20
CA ASN A 161 24.68 21.72 -27.22
C ASN A 161 23.30 21.24 -26.71
N GLY A 162 23.26 20.57 -25.55
CA GLY A 162 22.07 20.07 -24.87
C GLY A 162 21.46 18.84 -25.55
N ASP A 163 22.28 17.95 -26.13
CA ASP A 163 21.82 16.70 -26.76
C ASP A 163 21.83 15.47 -25.83
N GLY A 164 22.22 15.66 -24.58
CA GLY A 164 22.28 14.61 -23.56
C GLY A 164 23.56 13.77 -23.63
N SER A 165 24.61 14.23 -24.33
CA SER A 165 25.88 13.50 -24.45
C SER A 165 27.12 14.41 -24.51
N VAL A 166 28.23 14.02 -23.86
CA VAL A 166 29.55 14.64 -24.17
C VAL A 166 30.17 13.90 -25.34
N SER A 167 30.16 14.54 -26.50
CA SER A 167 30.72 14.01 -27.73
C SER A 167 31.73 14.98 -28.35
N THR A 168 32.22 14.61 -29.54
CA THR A 168 33.02 15.54 -30.35
C THR A 168 32.23 16.78 -30.77
N ALA A 169 30.89 16.71 -30.81
CA ALA A 169 30.06 17.86 -31.16
C ALA A 169 30.22 19.00 -30.13
N ASP A 170 30.25 18.65 -28.85
CA ASP A 170 30.41 19.60 -27.74
C ASP A 170 31.81 20.19 -27.69
N LEU A 171 32.82 19.33 -27.89
CA LEU A 171 34.20 19.79 -27.98
C LEU A 171 34.38 20.76 -29.16
N LEU A 172 33.74 20.49 -30.31
CA LEU A 172 33.81 21.37 -31.47
C LEU A 172 33.09 22.70 -31.22
N GLN A 173 31.99 22.68 -30.47
CA GLN A 173 31.30 23.89 -30.06
C GLN A 173 32.17 24.75 -29.12
N PHE A 174 32.82 24.13 -28.12
CA PHE A 174 33.80 24.81 -27.28
C PHE A 174 34.92 25.45 -28.11
N LEU A 175 35.52 24.67 -29.00
CA LEU A 175 36.65 25.13 -29.82
C LEU A 175 36.26 26.21 -30.83
N THR A 176 34.97 26.29 -31.19
CA THR A 176 34.46 27.38 -32.04
C THR A 176 34.43 28.70 -31.27
N ALA A 177 34.01 28.68 -30.00
CA ALA A 177 33.95 29.87 -29.15
C ALA A 177 35.27 30.19 -28.41
N PHE A 178 36.25 29.28 -28.44
CA PHE A 178 37.50 29.43 -27.70
C PHE A 178 38.33 30.61 -28.22
N GLY A 179 38.40 31.67 -27.42
CA GLY A 179 39.12 32.89 -27.74
C GLY A 179 38.26 33.99 -28.38
N GLU A 180 36.94 33.82 -28.43
CA GLU A 180 36.04 34.94 -28.71
C GLU A 180 36.10 35.97 -27.57
N GLU A 181 36.08 37.26 -27.91
CA GLU A 181 36.00 38.34 -26.93
C GLU A 181 34.54 38.57 -26.54
N CYS A 182 34.24 38.57 -25.25
CA CYS A 182 32.93 38.92 -24.71
C CYS A 182 32.85 40.43 -24.48
N ASP A 183 31.78 41.09 -24.96
CA ASP A 183 31.45 42.49 -24.65
C ASP A 183 30.83 42.66 -23.24
#